data_AF-A0A258JQ49-F1
#
_entry.id   AF-A0A258JQ49-F1
#
_cell.length_a   1.000
_cell.length_b   1.000
_cell.length_c   1.000
_cell.angle_alpha   90.00
_cell.angle_beta   90.00
_cell.angle_gamma   90.00
#
_symmetry.space_group_name_H-M   'P 1'
#
loop_
_entity.id
_entity.type
_entity.pdbx_description
1 polymer ?
#
loop_
_entity_poly.entity_id
_entity_poly.type
_entity_poly.pdbx_seq_one_letter_code
_entity_poly.pdbx_strand_id
1 'polypeptide(L)'
;PILISQARLFGFAGALAVAVLLWLLLARTDTGKAIRAVAKEKLGASLVGIDVRHIYAVTFGLGCATLAVAACLLMPIFYVNPRVGQSFVLVAFTIVVLGGMGSIPGALLGGLFIGVVESLTGLFLGDSLGQIGIFIIFILVLLFRPSGLFGARA
;
A
#
# COMPACT_ATOMS: atom_id res chain seq x y z
N PRO A 1 13.13 -2.30 -28.99
CA PRO A 1 13.54 -3.41 -28.10
C PRO A 1 13.01 -3.19 -26.68
N ILE A 2 12.03 -3.98 -26.27
CA ILE A 2 11.48 -3.97 -24.90
C ILE A 2 12.58 -4.44 -23.94
N LEU A 3 13.33 -3.48 -23.41
CA LEU A 3 14.24 -3.68 -22.29
C LEU A 3 13.40 -3.86 -21.04
N ILE A 4 12.86 -5.06 -20.83
CA ILE A 4 12.39 -5.45 -19.50
C ILE A 4 13.64 -5.49 -18.63
N SER A 5 13.90 -4.38 -17.94
CA SER A 5 14.97 -4.28 -16.97
C SER A 5 14.77 -5.37 -15.93
N GLN A 6 15.76 -6.27 -15.77
CA GLN A 6 15.73 -7.34 -14.77
C GLN A 6 15.38 -6.79 -13.39
N ALA A 7 15.80 -5.55 -13.08
CA ALA A 7 15.49 -4.85 -11.85
C ALA A 7 13.97 -4.67 -11.60
N ARG A 8 13.17 -4.39 -12.65
CA ARG A 8 11.71 -4.25 -12.51
C ARG A 8 11.03 -5.60 -12.24
N LEU A 9 11.56 -6.68 -12.82
CA LEU A 9 11.04 -8.04 -12.61
C LEU A 9 11.32 -8.52 -11.18
N PHE A 10 12.56 -8.33 -10.70
CA PHE A 10 12.92 -8.61 -9.31
C PHE A 10 12.14 -7.71 -8.33
N GLY A 11 11.88 -6.46 -8.72
CA GLY A 11 11.06 -5.55 -7.93
C GLY A 11 9.62 -5.99 -7.80
N PHE A 12 8.99 -6.42 -8.89
CA PHE A 12 7.64 -6.96 -8.85
C PHE A 12 7.57 -8.25 -8.03
N ALA A 13 8.51 -9.19 -8.25
CA ALA A 13 8.57 -10.45 -7.51
C ALA A 13 8.79 -10.23 -6.01
N GLY A 14 9.68 -9.32 -5.64
CA GLY A 14 9.94 -8.95 -4.25
C GLY A 14 8.73 -8.31 -3.58
N ALA A 15 8.07 -7.37 -4.24
CA ALA A 15 6.85 -6.74 -3.73
C ALA A 15 5.73 -7.78 -3.51
N LEU A 16 5.55 -8.72 -4.45
CA LEU A 16 4.54 -9.77 -4.35
C LEU A 16 4.87 -10.77 -3.24
N ALA A 17 6.16 -11.12 -3.07
CA ALA A 17 6.61 -11.96 -1.97
C ALA A 17 6.37 -11.32 -0.60
N VAL A 18 6.69 -10.04 -0.44
CA VAL A 18 6.45 -9.28 0.81
C VAL A 18 4.96 -9.17 1.09
N ALA A 19 4.15 -8.90 0.07
CA ALA A 19 2.70 -8.85 0.19
C ALA A 19 2.10 -10.18 0.67
N VAL A 20 2.53 -11.30 0.09
CA VAL A 20 2.10 -12.65 0.49
C VAL A 20 2.58 -12.97 1.90
N LEU A 21 3.83 -12.63 2.24
CA LEU A 21 4.39 -12.84 3.58
C LEU A 21 3.60 -12.05 4.63
N LEU A 22 3.30 -10.77 4.36
CA LEU A 22 2.49 -9.93 5.23
C LEU A 22 1.10 -10.50 5.41
N TRP A 23 0.45 -10.92 4.32
CA TRP A 23 -0.87 -11.53 4.36
C TRP A 23 -0.87 -12.82 5.18
N LEU A 24 0.15 -13.68 5.01
CA LEU A 24 0.28 -14.94 5.73
C LEU A 24 0.56 -14.70 7.22
N LEU A 25 1.43 -13.74 7.55
CA LEU A 25 1.67 -13.31 8.93
C LEU A 25 0.37 -12.84 9.57
N LEU A 26 -0.39 -11.95 8.91
CA LEU A 26 -1.61 -11.45 9.49
C LEU A 26 -2.72 -12.52 9.55
N ALA A 27 -2.82 -13.42 8.57
CA ALA A 27 -3.85 -14.45 8.54
C ALA A 27 -3.58 -15.61 9.52
N ARG A 28 -2.33 -16.06 9.64
CA ARG A 28 -1.96 -17.28 10.39
C ARG A 28 -1.47 -17.01 11.81
N THR A 29 -0.88 -15.85 12.10
CA THR A 29 -0.29 -15.60 13.45
C THR A 29 -1.31 -15.11 14.46
N ASP A 30 -1.08 -15.40 15.74
CA ASP A 30 -1.90 -14.90 16.85
C ASP A 30 -1.80 -13.38 17.00
N THR A 31 -0.64 -12.81 16.68
CA THR A 31 -0.45 -11.36 16.55
C THR A 31 -1.42 -10.77 15.53
N GLY A 32 -1.59 -11.42 14.38
CA GLY A 32 -2.55 -11.01 13.34
C GLY A 32 -4.01 -11.07 13.81
N LYS A 33 -4.39 -12.05 14.63
CA LYS A 33 -5.72 -12.13 15.25
C LYS A 33 -5.95 -10.97 16.21
N ALA A 34 -4.94 -10.67 17.05
CA ALA A 34 -5.03 -9.59 18.01
C ALA A 34 -5.10 -8.21 17.33
N ILE A 35 -4.38 -8.00 16.23
CA ILE A 35 -4.48 -6.79 15.39
C ILE A 35 -5.91 -6.60 14.88
N ARG A 36 -6.54 -7.67 14.35
CA ARG A 36 -7.93 -7.61 13.88
C ARG A 36 -8.94 -7.36 15.01
N ALA A 37 -8.67 -7.89 16.20
CA ALA A 37 -9.52 -7.66 17.38
C ALA A 37 -9.47 -6.19 17.81
N VAL A 38 -8.26 -5.62 17.92
CA VAL A 38 -8.05 -4.20 18.25
C VAL A 38 -8.63 -3.26 17.17
N ALA A 39 -8.58 -3.66 15.89
CA ALA A 39 -9.16 -2.90 14.79
C ALA A 39 -10.70 -2.86 14.83
N LYS A 40 -11.36 -3.88 15.38
CA LYS A 40 -12.82 -3.89 15.55
C LYS A 40 -13.26 -3.07 16.75
N GLU A 41 -12.71 -3.36 17.93
CA GLU A 41 -13.08 -2.69 19.16
C GLU A 41 -11.91 -2.66 20.14
N LYS A 42 -11.31 -1.47 20.33
CA LYS A 42 -10.10 -1.31 21.13
C LYS A 42 -10.36 -1.56 22.61
N LEU A 43 -11.48 -1.05 23.13
CA LEU A 43 -11.84 -1.22 24.53
C LEU A 43 -12.14 -2.68 24.82
N GLY A 44 -12.91 -3.32 23.93
CA GLY A 44 -13.20 -4.76 23.99
C GLY A 44 -11.93 -5.61 24.00
N ALA A 45 -10.97 -5.33 23.12
CA ALA A 45 -9.70 -6.05 23.09
C ALA A 45 -8.90 -5.94 24.40
N SER A 46 -8.86 -4.75 25.01
CA SER A 46 -8.16 -4.56 26.30
C SER A 46 -8.80 -5.34 27.46
N LEU A 47 -10.13 -5.55 27.43
CA LEU A 47 -10.85 -6.31 28.45
C LEU A 47 -10.55 -7.82 28.42
N VAL A 48 -10.14 -8.36 27.26
CA VAL A 48 -9.73 -9.77 27.12
C VAL A 48 -8.24 -9.99 27.39
N GLY A 49 -7.53 -8.96 27.90
CA GLY A 49 -6.11 -9.04 28.23
C GLY A 49 -5.15 -8.82 27.05
N ILE A 50 -5.63 -8.30 25.92
CA ILE A 50 -4.75 -7.91 24.81
C ILE A 50 -4.08 -6.58 25.14
N ASP A 51 -2.75 -6.55 25.17
CA ASP A 51 -2.00 -5.30 25.30
C ASP A 51 -2.09 -4.49 23.99
N VAL A 52 -3.06 -3.58 23.96
CA VAL A 52 -3.31 -2.68 22.83
C VAL A 52 -2.06 -1.87 22.48
N ARG A 53 -1.27 -1.44 23.48
CA ARG A 53 -0.08 -0.61 23.26
C ARG A 53 1.01 -1.40 22.54
N HIS A 54 1.21 -2.65 22.94
CA HIS A 54 2.14 -3.55 22.26
C HIS A 54 1.70 -3.84 20.82
N ILE A 55 0.41 -4.10 20.60
CA ILE A 55 -0.15 -4.31 19.25
C ILE A 55 0.07 -3.09 18.35
N TYR A 56 -0.11 -1.87 18.87
CA TYR A 56 0.18 -0.63 18.14
C TYR A 56 1.67 -0.51 17.76
N ALA A 57 2.58 -0.80 18.70
CA ALA A 57 4.01 -0.76 18.42
C ALA A 57 4.41 -1.80 17.35
N VAL A 58 3.87 -3.02 17.45
CA VAL A 58 4.15 -4.09 16.48
C VAL A 58 3.59 -3.76 15.09
N THR A 59 2.35 -3.27 15.00
CA THR A 59 1.75 -2.87 13.71
C THR A 59 2.51 -1.73 13.05
N PHE A 60 2.92 -0.73 13.82
CA PHE A 60 3.75 0.36 13.31
C PHE A 60 5.11 -0.14 12.82
N GLY A 61 5.77 -1.00 13.61
CA GLY A 61 7.04 -1.62 13.24
C GLY A 61 6.94 -2.46 11.96
N LEU A 62 5.86 -3.23 11.80
CA LEU A 62 5.57 -4.00 10.59
C LEU A 62 5.38 -3.10 9.37
N GLY A 63 4.67 -1.97 9.52
CA GLY A 63 4.50 -0.98 8.45
C GLY A 63 5.82 -0.32 8.04
N CYS A 64 6.65 0.05 9.01
CA CYS A 64 7.99 0.59 8.72
C CYS A 64 8.89 -0.44 8.03
N ALA A 65 8.84 -1.71 8.46
CA ALA A 65 9.63 -2.78 7.85
C ALA A 65 9.23 -3.03 6.39
N THR A 66 7.93 -3.11 6.09
CA THR A 66 7.46 -3.28 4.70
C THR A 66 7.78 -2.06 3.83
N LEU A 67 7.67 -0.85 4.38
CA LEU A 67 8.07 0.38 3.69
C LEU A 67 9.57 0.39 3.37
N ALA A 68 10.42 0.00 4.32
CA ALA A 68 11.86 -0.07 4.13
C ALA A 68 12.23 -1.05 3.00
N VAL A 69 11.60 -2.23 2.99
CA VAL A 69 11.82 -3.22 1.92
C VAL A 69 11.37 -2.68 0.57
N ALA A 70 10.20 -2.03 0.50
CA ALA A 70 9.72 -1.40 -0.73
C ALA A 70 10.66 -0.30 -1.24
N ALA A 71 11.18 0.54 -0.34
CA ALA A 71 12.11 1.62 -0.69
C ALA A 71 13.45 1.09 -1.24
N CYS A 72 14.02 0.06 -0.59
CA CYS A 72 15.24 -0.60 -1.09
C CYS A 72 15.05 -1.18 -2.49
N LEU A 73 13.86 -1.70 -2.78
CA LEU A 73 13.53 -2.30 -4.06
C LEU A 73 13.29 -1.27 -5.17
N LEU A 74 12.87 -0.06 -4.80
CA LEU A 74 12.67 1.09 -5.70
C LEU A 74 13.98 1.84 -6.02
N MET A 75 14.97 1.80 -5.13
CA MET A 75 16.24 2.55 -5.23
C MET A 75 17.01 2.36 -6.56
N PRO A 76 17.05 1.17 -7.19
CA PRO A 76 17.73 0.98 -8.48
C PRO A 76 16.94 1.52 -9.68
N ILE A 77 15.66 1.83 -9.49
CA ILE A 77 14.70 2.14 -10.57
C ILE A 77 14.44 3.65 -10.65
N PHE A 78 14.44 4.34 -9.50
CA PHE A 78 14.13 5.76 -9.41
C PHE A 78 15.31 6.56 -8.85
N TYR A 79 15.56 7.73 -9.45
CA TYR A 79 16.52 8.69 -8.91
C TYR A 79 16.00 9.29 -7.59
N VAL A 80 16.83 9.23 -6.56
CA VAL A 80 16.50 9.79 -5.25
C VAL A 80 16.69 11.31 -5.28
N ASN A 81 15.59 12.05 -5.16
CA ASN A 81 15.59 13.52 -5.08
C ASN A 81 14.78 13.94 -3.83
N PRO A 82 15.16 14.98 -3.07
CA PRO A 82 14.45 15.39 -1.86
C PRO A 82 12.93 15.58 -2.00
N ARG A 83 12.43 15.90 -3.21
CA ARG A 83 10.99 16.08 -3.47
C ARG A 83 10.21 14.78 -3.73
N VAL A 84 10.88 13.64 -3.97
CA VAL A 84 10.18 12.40 -4.35
C VAL A 84 9.20 11.93 -3.29
N GLY A 85 9.51 12.15 -2.01
CA GLY A 85 8.66 11.74 -0.89
C GLY A 85 7.24 12.32 -0.97
N GLN A 86 7.09 13.57 -1.42
CA GLN A 86 5.77 14.21 -1.54
C GLN A 86 4.90 13.49 -2.58
N SER A 87 5.47 13.17 -3.73
CA SER A 87 4.78 12.43 -4.79
C SER A 87 4.40 11.02 -4.34
N PHE A 88 5.33 10.30 -3.68
CA PHE A 88 5.07 8.95 -3.17
C PHE A 88 3.98 8.90 -2.09
N VAL A 89 3.94 9.88 -1.18
CA VAL A 89 2.89 9.96 -0.14
C VAL A 89 1.50 10.11 -0.78
N LEU A 90 1.37 10.94 -1.81
CA LEU A 90 0.09 11.12 -2.51
C LEU A 90 -0.36 9.85 -3.24
N VAL A 91 0.56 9.17 -3.93
CA VAL A 91 0.28 7.90 -4.59
C VAL A 91 -0.13 6.83 -3.57
N ALA A 92 0.62 6.71 -2.47
CA ALA A 92 0.32 5.77 -1.40
C ALA A 92 -1.05 6.04 -0.76
N PHE A 93 -1.37 7.32 -0.51
CA PHE A 93 -2.68 7.72 0.01
C PHE A 93 -3.80 7.33 -0.97
N THR A 94 -3.62 7.61 -2.26
CA THR A 94 -4.56 7.22 -3.31
C THR A 94 -4.80 5.71 -3.34
N ILE A 95 -3.74 4.92 -3.25
CA ILE A 95 -3.82 3.45 -3.23
C ILE A 95 -4.59 2.94 -2.01
N VAL A 96 -4.33 3.49 -0.82
CA VAL A 96 -5.00 3.08 0.42
C VAL A 96 -6.49 3.45 0.39
N VAL A 97 -6.82 4.65 -0.09
CA VAL A 97 -8.21 5.09 -0.24
C VAL A 97 -8.95 4.24 -1.28
N LEU A 98 -8.32 3.99 -2.44
CA LEU A 98 -8.89 3.15 -3.48
C LEU A 98 -9.08 1.70 -3.00
N GLY A 99 -8.13 1.16 -2.25
CA GLY A 99 -8.22 -0.19 -1.70
C GLY A 99 -9.24 -0.35 -0.58
N GLY A 100 -9.52 0.72 0.15
CA GLY A 100 -10.41 0.75 1.32
C GLY A 100 -9.62 0.64 2.63
N MET A 101 -9.90 1.56 3.57
CA MET A 101 -9.23 1.60 4.87
C MET A 101 -9.49 0.30 5.65
N GLY A 102 -8.41 -0.42 5.98
CA GLY A 102 -8.47 -1.67 6.74
C GLY A 102 -8.52 -2.96 5.91
N SER A 103 -8.56 -2.88 4.57
CA SER A 103 -8.51 -4.06 3.69
C SER A 103 -7.13 -4.21 3.03
N ILE A 104 -6.33 -5.15 3.52
CA ILE A 104 -5.03 -5.52 2.92
C ILE A 104 -5.17 -5.99 1.46
N PRO A 105 -6.08 -6.94 1.11
CA PRO A 105 -6.23 -7.36 -0.29
C PRO A 105 -6.77 -6.23 -1.18
N GLY A 106 -7.60 -5.34 -0.62
CA GLY A 106 -8.06 -4.15 -1.33
C GLY A 106 -6.91 -3.19 -1.66
N ALA A 107 -6.02 -2.91 -0.70
CA ALA A 107 -4.84 -2.07 -0.91
C ALA A 107 -3.87 -2.66 -1.95
N LEU A 108 -3.70 -3.98 -1.97
CA LEU A 108 -2.90 -4.69 -2.98
C LEU A 108 -3.46 -4.52 -4.39
N LEU A 109 -4.76 -4.76 -4.57
CA LEU A 109 -5.43 -4.58 -5.87
C LEU A 109 -5.44 -3.12 -6.30
N GLY A 110 -5.67 -2.19 -5.37
CA GLY A 110 -5.59 -0.75 -5.62
C GLY A 110 -4.19 -0.31 -6.05
N GLY A 111 -3.16 -0.83 -5.40
CA GLY A 111 -1.75 -0.57 -5.74
C GLY A 111 -1.39 -1.08 -7.13
N LEU A 112 -1.82 -2.30 -7.46
CA LEU A 112 -1.60 -2.87 -8.79
C LEU A 112 -2.32 -2.04 -9.87
N PHE A 113 -3.58 -1.65 -9.62
CA PHE A 113 -4.35 -0.81 -10.55
C PHE A 113 -3.66 0.53 -10.79
N ILE A 114 -3.30 1.24 -9.72
CA ILE A 114 -2.63 2.54 -9.82
C ILE A 114 -1.30 2.40 -10.54
N GLY A 115 -0.50 1.37 -10.23
CA GLY A 115 0.79 1.15 -10.91
C GLY A 115 0.66 0.85 -12.42
N VAL A 116 -0.38 0.11 -12.83
CA VAL A 116 -0.68 -0.12 -14.25
C VAL A 116 -1.09 1.18 -14.93
N VAL A 117 -1.97 1.96 -14.30
CA VAL A 117 -2.43 3.23 -14.86
C VAL A 117 -1.29 4.24 -14.94
N GLU A 118 -0.43 4.31 -13.93
CA GLU A 118 0.78 5.15 -13.92
C GLU A 118 1.72 4.76 -15.07
N SER A 119 1.97 3.46 -15.25
CA SER A 119 2.81 2.95 -16.34
C SER A 119 2.26 3.30 -17.73
N LEU A 120 0.94 3.18 -17.93
CA LEU A 120 0.29 3.57 -19.18
C LEU A 120 0.32 5.08 -19.39
N THR A 121 0.04 5.86 -18.36
CA THR A 121 0.02 7.34 -18.45
C THR A 121 1.42 7.89 -18.71
N GLY A 122 2.46 7.31 -18.11
CA GLY A 122 3.86 7.65 -18.37
C GLY A 122 4.29 7.41 -19.82
N LEU A 123 3.76 6.36 -20.47
CA LEU A 123 4.04 6.06 -21.89
C LEU A 123 3.35 7.04 -22.85
N PHE A 124 2.16 7.53 -22.53
CA PHE A 124 1.36 8.35 -23.43
C PHE A 124 1.54 9.87 -23.26
N LEU A 125 1.84 10.37 -22.05
CA LEU A 125 1.86 11.82 -21.76
C LEU A 125 3.19 12.37 -21.19
N GLY A 126 4.19 11.52 -20.94
CA GLY A 126 5.50 11.92 -20.42
C GLY A 126 5.53 12.16 -18.90
N ASP A 127 6.69 11.95 -18.27
CA ASP A 127 6.88 11.87 -16.81
C ASP A 127 6.34 13.08 -16.02
N SER A 128 6.36 14.27 -16.60
CA SER A 128 5.85 15.50 -15.93
C SER A 128 4.32 15.55 -15.85
N LEU A 129 3.59 14.92 -16.78
CA LEU A 129 2.12 14.87 -16.78
C LEU A 129 1.60 13.61 -16.06
N GLY A 130 2.44 12.59 -15.84
CA GLY A 130 2.10 11.39 -15.06
C GLY A 130 1.61 11.73 -13.64
N GLN A 131 2.21 12.74 -13.01
CA GLN A 131 1.79 13.22 -11.69
C GLN A 131 0.40 13.88 -11.70
N ILE A 132 0.04 14.60 -12.78
CA ILE A 132 -1.31 15.16 -12.96
C ILE A 132 -2.33 14.04 -13.21
N GLY A 133 -1.94 12.99 -13.94
CA GLY A 133 -2.77 11.79 -14.13
C GLY A 133 -3.19 11.16 -12.81
N ILE A 134 -2.23 11.00 -11.88
CA ILE A 134 -2.50 10.49 -10.52
C ILE A 134 -3.50 11.38 -9.78
N PHE A 135 -3.36 12.72 -9.87
CA PHE A 135 -4.31 13.66 -9.26
C PHE A 135 -5.72 13.52 -9.83
N ILE A 136 -5.85 13.41 -11.15
CA ILE A 136 -7.16 13.23 -11.80
C ILE A 136 -7.79 11.90 -11.38
N ILE A 137 -7.02 10.83 -11.34
CA ILE A 137 -7.49 9.51 -10.90
C ILE A 137 -7.91 9.55 -9.43
N PHE A 138 -7.11 10.19 -8.56
CA PHE A 138 -7.46 10.36 -7.16
C PHE A 138 -8.78 11.13 -6.98
N ILE A 139 -8.96 12.23 -7.71
CA ILE A 139 -10.22 13.01 -7.69
C ILE A 139 -11.40 12.17 -8.20
N LEU A 140 -11.22 11.43 -9.30
CA LEU A 140 -12.23 10.53 -9.84
C LEU A 140 -12.61 9.42 -8.85
N VAL A 141 -11.62 8.83 -8.16
CA VAL A 141 -11.87 7.79 -7.15
C VAL A 141 -12.67 8.33 -5.97
N LEU A 142 -12.32 9.51 -5.47
CA LEU A 142 -13.09 10.16 -4.40
C LEU A 142 -14.52 10.48 -4.84
N LEU A 143 -14.71 10.90 -6.10
CA LEU A 143 -16.02 11.23 -6.66
C LEU A 143 -16.91 10.00 -6.81
N PHE A 144 -16.36 8.89 -7.35
CA PHE A 144 -17.14 7.72 -7.71
C PHE A 144 -17.30 6.71 -6.56
N ARG A 145 -16.35 6.62 -5.62
CA ARG A 145 -16.43 5.64 -4.52
C ARG A 145 -15.56 6.02 -3.29
N PRO A 146 -16.03 6.93 -2.42
CA PRO A 146 -15.26 7.42 -1.27
C PRO A 146 -14.91 6.34 -0.23
N SER A 147 -15.53 5.15 -0.29
CA SER A 147 -15.26 4.02 0.59
C SER A 147 -14.24 2.99 0.04
N GLY A 148 -13.74 3.17 -1.19
CA GLY A 148 -12.81 2.22 -1.83
C GLY A 148 -13.48 0.96 -2.42
N LEU A 149 -12.70 0.13 -3.12
CA LEU A 149 -13.17 -1.04 -3.88
C LEU A 149 -13.73 -2.15 -2.98
N PHE A 150 -13.10 -2.34 -1.81
CA PHE A 150 -13.41 -3.37 -0.81
C PHE A 150 -13.58 -2.79 0.61
N GLY A 151 -13.93 -1.50 0.74
CA GLY A 151 -14.23 -0.90 2.03
C GLY A 151 -15.32 -1.68 2.73
N ALA A 152 -14.94 -2.35 3.82
CA ALA A 152 -15.89 -3.03 4.68
C ALA A 152 -16.92 -1.99 5.13
N ARG A 153 -18.19 -2.23 4.82
CA ARG A 153 -19.27 -1.67 5.62
C ARG A 153 -19.04 -2.19 7.03
N ALA A 154 -18.64 -1.28 7.93
CA ALA A 154 -18.80 -1.49 9.36
C ALA A 154 -20.30 -1.63 9.66
#